data_AF-A0A839ZEL1-F1
#
_entry.id   AF-A0A839ZEL1-F1
#
_cell.length_a   1.000
_cell.length_b   1.000
_cell.length_c   1.000
_cell.angle_alpha   90.00
_cell.angle_beta   90.00
_cell.angle_gamma   90.00
#
_symmetry.space_group_name_H-M   'P 1'
#
loop_
_entity.id
_entity.type
_entity.pdbx_description
1 polymer ?
#
loop_
_entity_poly.entity_id
_entity_poly.type
_entity_poly.pdbx_seq_one_letter_code
_entity_poly.pdbx_strand_id
1 'polypeptide(L)'
;MIKAPDWSIDRLRAMETPQLKQLLANAEKRGASDLAAQCEEVLAERGPTSRGATPSGRASSGGATAARRVTRSGVSAFHFVCENDRGVSMDGERFFWTGFWIVPEDEVIRAVKSGARLALHKSRTEPSYRQGKILDYRISPEDAGKKRNVGIEFLVAADDAALAWSGEGADEKGYR
;
A
#
# COMPACT_ATOMS: atom_id res chain seq x y z
N MET A 1 20.70 -0.11 -3.95
CA MET A 1 19.59 -0.52 -3.06
C MET A 1 18.77 0.71 -2.75
N ILE A 2 17.52 0.80 -3.21
CA ILE A 2 16.64 1.93 -2.87
C ILE A 2 16.21 1.73 -1.41
N LYS A 3 16.75 2.55 -0.51
CA LYS A 3 16.39 2.59 0.91
C LYS A 3 14.87 2.78 1.00
N ALA A 4 14.18 1.99 1.83
CA ALA A 4 12.76 2.20 2.08
C ALA A 4 12.57 3.69 2.44
N PRO A 5 11.55 4.36 1.88
CA PRO A 5 11.37 5.78 2.14
C PRO A 5 11.21 6.00 3.63
N ASP A 6 11.88 7.04 4.09
CA ASP A 6 11.81 7.49 5.46
C ASP A 6 10.36 7.98 5.70
N TRP A 7 9.59 7.23 6.50
CA TRP A 7 8.34 7.71 7.05
C TRP A 7 8.68 8.73 8.13
N SER A 8 9.19 9.89 7.73
CA SER A 8 9.60 10.92 8.67
C SER A 8 8.39 11.39 9.46
N ILE A 9 8.61 11.72 10.74
CA ILE A 9 7.57 12.26 11.62
C ILE A 9 6.91 13.49 10.98
N ASP A 10 7.67 14.33 10.29
CA ASP A 10 7.13 15.51 9.58
C ASP A 10 6.13 15.13 8.50
N ARG A 11 6.39 14.04 7.75
CA ARG A 11 5.44 13.54 6.76
C ARG A 11 4.18 13.04 7.45
N LEU A 12 4.30 12.25 8.51
CA LEU A 12 3.15 11.73 9.26
C LEU A 12 2.30 12.88 9.83
N ARG A 13 2.95 13.94 10.35
CA ARG A 13 2.29 15.15 10.85
C ARG A 13 1.57 15.95 9.77
N ALA A 14 2.04 15.91 8.52
CA ALA A 14 1.38 16.58 7.40
C ALA A 14 0.18 15.78 6.82
N MET A 15 0.08 14.47 7.07
CA MET A 15 -1.02 13.65 6.54
C MET A 15 -2.35 13.96 7.21
N GLU A 16 -3.46 13.86 6.47
CA GLU A 16 -4.79 14.03 7.06
C GLU A 16 -5.10 12.91 8.06
N THR A 17 -5.87 13.20 9.12
CA THR A 17 -6.16 12.21 10.18
C THR A 17 -6.77 10.90 9.67
N PRO A 18 -7.72 10.89 8.71
CA PRO A 18 -8.20 9.65 8.11
C PRO A 18 -7.11 8.85 7.39
N GLN A 19 -6.18 9.54 6.71
CA GLN A 19 -5.08 8.89 6.01
C GLN A 19 -4.07 8.28 6.99
N LEU A 20 -3.76 8.99 8.07
CA LEU A 20 -2.87 8.50 9.13
C LEU A 20 -3.45 7.27 9.86
N LYS A 21 -4.76 7.23 10.10
CA LYS A 21 -5.45 6.05 10.64
C LYS A 21 -5.40 4.85 9.70
N GLN A 22 -5.56 5.08 8.40
CA GLN A 22 -5.43 4.02 7.40
C GLN A 22 -3.99 3.47 7.35
N LEU A 23 -2.98 4.35 7.35
CA LEU A 23 -1.57 3.98 7.38
C LEU A 23 -1.23 3.15 8.62
N LEU A 24 -1.76 3.53 9.80
CA LEU A 24 -1.63 2.76 11.04
C LEU A 24 -2.22 1.35 10.87
N ALA A 25 -3.47 1.24 10.42
CA ALA A 25 -4.11 -0.06 10.21
C ALA A 25 -3.34 -0.95 9.21
N ASN A 26 -2.78 -0.36 8.16
CA ASN A 26 -1.93 -1.06 7.20
C ASN A 26 -0.60 -1.50 7.82
N ALA A 27 0.01 -0.65 8.66
CA ALA A 27 1.24 -0.95 9.39
C ALA A 27 1.06 -2.12 10.36
N GLU A 28 -0.05 -2.15 11.09
CA GLU A 28 -0.43 -3.28 11.96
C GLU A 28 -0.63 -4.57 11.17
N LYS A 29 -1.42 -4.52 10.07
CA LYS A 29 -1.68 -5.68 9.20
C LYS A 29 -0.41 -6.31 8.64
N ARG A 30 0.61 -5.49 8.31
CA ARG A 30 1.88 -5.98 7.74
C ARG A 30 2.95 -6.33 8.79
N GLY A 31 2.74 -5.93 10.05
CA GLY A 31 3.67 -6.11 11.16
C GLY A 31 4.83 -5.10 11.16
N ALA A 32 4.59 -3.87 10.69
CA ALA A 32 5.55 -2.77 10.70
C ALA A 32 5.44 -1.96 12.01
N SER A 33 5.89 -2.55 13.12
CA SER A 33 5.70 -2.01 14.48
C SER A 33 6.26 -0.61 14.68
N ASP A 34 7.44 -0.30 14.12
CA ASP A 34 8.04 1.03 14.27
C ASP A 34 7.18 2.12 13.62
N LEU A 35 6.66 1.86 12.42
CA LEU A 35 5.77 2.80 11.74
C LEU A 35 4.42 2.93 12.45
N ALA A 36 3.88 1.82 12.97
CA ALA A 36 2.64 1.86 13.75
C ALA A 36 2.81 2.77 14.98
N ALA A 37 3.91 2.61 15.72
CA ALA A 37 4.24 3.45 16.87
C ALA A 37 4.38 4.93 16.49
N GLN A 38 5.05 5.24 15.38
CA GLN A 38 5.16 6.63 14.90
C GLN A 38 3.79 7.22 14.50
N CYS A 39 2.90 6.43 13.90
CA CYS A 39 1.55 6.88 13.57
C CYS A 39 0.71 7.13 14.83
N GLU A 40 0.81 6.25 15.83
CA GLU A 40 0.16 6.41 17.14
C GLU A 40 0.64 7.67 17.87
N GLU A 41 1.95 7.94 17.85
CA GLU A 41 2.54 9.14 18.44
C GLU A 41 1.96 10.41 17.82
N VAL A 42 1.93 10.50 16.49
CA VAL A 42 1.38 11.67 15.78
C VAL A 42 -0.14 11.79 15.98
N LEU A 43 -0.88 10.68 16.08
CA LEU A 43 -2.30 10.71 16.41
C LEU A 43 -2.54 11.18 17.85
N ALA A 44 -1.69 10.80 18.79
CA ALA A 44 -1.75 11.25 20.17
C ALA A 44 -1.47 12.76 20.30
N GLU A 45 -0.53 13.30 19.50
CA GLU A 45 -0.26 14.75 19.42
C GLU A 45 -1.47 15.56 18.93
N ARG A 46 -2.33 14.96 18.08
CA ARG A 46 -3.52 15.62 17.50
C ARG A 46 -4.77 15.56 18.38
N GLY A 47 -4.78 14.70 19.39
CA GLY A 47 -5.91 14.60 20.32
C GLY A 47 -5.89 15.73 21.36
N PRO A 48 -7.05 16.13 21.91
CA PRO A 48 -7.04 16.87 23.16
C PRO A 48 -6.44 15.95 24.23
N THR A 49 -5.39 16.41 24.90
CA THR A 49 -4.69 15.68 25.96
C THR A 49 -5.67 14.97 26.89
N SER A 50 -5.78 13.65 26.78
CA SER A 50 -6.34 12.83 27.85
C SER A 50 -5.24 11.89 28.34
N ARG A 51 -4.95 12.05 29.62
CA ARG A 51 -3.97 11.30 30.37
C ARG A 51 -4.47 9.86 30.52
N GLY A 52 -3.57 8.91 30.24
CA GLY A 52 -3.50 7.62 30.91
C GLY A 52 -4.54 6.57 30.54
N ALA A 53 -4.07 5.46 29.98
CA ALA A 53 -4.57 4.14 30.31
C ALA A 53 -3.46 3.09 30.17
N THR A 54 -3.33 2.30 31.23
CA THR A 54 -2.38 1.23 31.57
C THR A 54 -2.34 0.04 30.58
N PRO A 55 -1.32 -0.84 30.68
CA PRO A 55 -1.10 -1.94 29.74
C PRO A 55 -2.10 -3.06 30.01
N SER A 56 -2.68 -3.64 28.96
CA SER A 56 -3.44 -4.88 29.07
C SER A 56 -2.91 -5.85 28.04
N GLY A 57 -2.13 -6.81 28.53
CA GLY A 57 -1.82 -8.01 27.76
C GLY A 57 -3.09 -8.81 27.51
N ARG A 58 -3.16 -9.43 26.34
CA ARG A 58 -3.95 -10.65 26.18
C ARG A 58 -3.33 -11.52 25.10
N ALA A 59 -2.60 -12.53 25.57
CA ALA A 59 -2.33 -13.72 24.79
C ALA A 59 -3.68 -14.37 24.40
N SER A 60 -3.83 -14.70 23.13
CA SER A 60 -4.85 -15.65 22.66
C SER A 60 -4.19 -16.59 21.66
N SER A 61 -3.86 -17.76 22.18
CA SER A 61 -3.60 -18.99 21.44
C SER A 61 -4.79 -19.34 20.55
N GLY A 62 -4.58 -19.39 19.24
CA GLY A 62 -5.52 -19.94 18.27
C GLY A 62 -4.77 -20.90 17.36
N GLY A 63 -4.98 -22.20 17.56
CA GLY A 63 -4.27 -23.27 16.89
C GLY A 63 -4.38 -23.22 15.37
N ALA A 64 -3.21 -23.24 14.72
CA ALA A 64 -3.11 -23.40 13.28
C ALA A 64 -3.27 -24.89 12.93
N THR A 65 -4.42 -25.28 12.39
CA THR A 65 -4.52 -26.50 11.59
C THR A 65 -3.85 -26.23 10.24
N ALA A 66 -2.75 -26.92 10.01
CA ALA A 66 -1.94 -26.83 8.81
C ALA A 66 -2.70 -27.36 7.59
N ALA A 67 -3.32 -26.46 6.83
CA ALA A 67 -3.69 -26.71 5.45
C ALA A 67 -2.50 -26.33 4.55
N ARG A 68 -1.99 -27.33 3.83
CA ARG A 68 -0.82 -27.31 2.94
C ARG A 68 -0.84 -26.10 2.00
N ARG A 69 -0.04 -25.07 2.30
CA ARG A 69 0.20 -23.92 1.40
C ARG A 69 1.06 -24.37 0.23
N VAL A 70 0.47 -24.44 -0.96
CA VAL A 70 1.21 -24.29 -2.20
C VAL A 70 1.81 -22.89 -2.18
N THR A 71 3.13 -22.79 -2.13
CA THR A 71 3.87 -21.53 -2.20
C THR A 71 3.67 -20.92 -3.59
N ARG A 72 2.63 -20.12 -3.79
CA ARG A 72 2.65 -19.13 -4.86
C ARG A 72 3.65 -18.06 -4.46
N SER A 73 4.70 -17.92 -5.27
CA SER A 73 5.57 -16.75 -5.26
C SER A 73 4.67 -15.51 -5.25
N GLY A 74 4.81 -14.65 -4.24
CA GLY A 74 3.96 -13.45 -4.11
C GLY A 74 4.17 -12.48 -5.27
N VAL A 75 3.21 -11.57 -5.47
CA VAL A 75 3.29 -10.53 -6.52
C VAL A 75 4.50 -9.63 -6.26
N SER A 76 5.42 -9.63 -7.20
CA SER A 76 6.65 -8.83 -7.26
C SER A 76 6.46 -7.50 -7.97
N ALA A 77 5.51 -7.44 -8.92
CA ALA A 77 5.15 -6.20 -9.60
C ALA A 77 3.68 -6.18 -10.04
N PHE A 78 3.06 -5.01 -9.92
CA PHE A 78 1.78 -4.68 -10.53
C PHE A 78 1.99 -3.84 -11.79
N HIS A 79 1.42 -4.27 -12.90
CA HIS A 79 1.39 -3.53 -14.15
C HIS A 79 -0.05 -3.16 -14.48
N PHE A 80 -0.29 -1.88 -14.69
CA PHE A 80 -1.62 -1.35 -15.00
C PHE A 80 -1.59 -0.48 -16.25
N VAL A 81 -2.59 -0.65 -17.12
CA VAL A 81 -2.84 0.27 -18.23
C VAL A 81 -3.66 1.44 -17.69
N CYS A 82 -3.10 2.63 -17.74
CA CYS A 82 -3.72 3.88 -17.28
C CYS A 82 -3.43 4.96 -18.31
N GLU A 83 -4.45 5.42 -19.03
CA GLU A 83 -4.27 6.49 -20.01
C GLU A 83 -4.18 7.86 -19.32
N ASN A 84 -3.15 8.62 -19.66
CA ASN A 84 -3.00 10.04 -19.34
C ASN A 84 -3.19 10.39 -17.86
N ASP A 85 -2.59 9.61 -16.96
CA ASP A 85 -2.63 9.90 -15.51
C ASP A 85 -4.04 9.98 -14.91
N ARG A 86 -5.01 9.28 -15.49
CA ARG A 86 -6.39 9.30 -14.98
C ARG A 86 -6.43 8.84 -13.51
N GLY A 87 -6.81 9.78 -12.63
CA GLY A 87 -6.92 9.54 -11.18
C GLY A 87 -5.57 9.50 -10.45
N VAL A 88 -4.45 9.69 -11.14
CA VAL A 88 -3.13 9.79 -10.52
C VAL A 88 -3.01 11.17 -9.86
N SER A 89 -2.55 11.20 -8.62
CA SER A 89 -2.27 12.45 -7.91
C SER A 89 -0.85 12.44 -7.37
N MET A 90 -0.14 13.56 -7.50
CA MET A 90 1.23 13.68 -7.00
C MET A 90 1.21 14.00 -5.51
N ASP A 91 2.07 13.32 -4.75
CA ASP A 91 2.30 13.54 -3.32
C ASP A 91 3.73 14.05 -3.12
N GLY A 92 3.98 15.26 -3.63
CA GLY A 92 5.33 15.83 -3.80
C GLY A 92 6.06 15.31 -5.04
N GLU A 93 7.35 15.61 -5.16
CA GLU A 93 8.13 15.33 -6.38
C GLU A 93 8.45 13.85 -6.59
N ARG A 94 8.49 13.06 -5.51
CA ARG A 94 8.98 11.67 -5.53
C ARG A 94 7.92 10.64 -5.20
N PHE A 95 6.67 11.05 -4.98
CA PHE A 95 5.60 10.13 -4.66
C PHE A 95 4.36 10.45 -5.47
N PHE A 96 3.60 9.40 -5.76
CA PHE A 96 2.28 9.56 -6.37
C PHE A 96 1.33 8.51 -5.80
N TRP A 97 0.07 8.90 -5.75
CA TRP A 97 -1.04 8.00 -5.60
C TRP A 97 -1.51 7.59 -6.99
N THR A 98 -1.73 6.30 -7.19
CA THR A 98 -2.41 5.83 -8.39
C THR A 98 -3.89 6.21 -8.35
N GLY A 99 -4.54 6.10 -9.50
CA GLY A 99 -5.99 5.96 -9.54
C GLY A 99 -6.47 4.65 -8.89
N PHE A 100 -7.76 4.41 -9.03
CA PHE A 100 -8.46 3.28 -8.42
C PHE A 100 -8.24 1.97 -9.18
N TRP A 101 -7.89 0.90 -8.45
CA TRP A 101 -7.71 -0.44 -9.01
C TRP A 101 -8.42 -1.50 -8.18
N ILE A 102 -9.28 -2.29 -8.84
CA ILE A 102 -9.88 -3.47 -8.21
C ILE A 102 -8.84 -4.59 -8.12
N VAL A 103 -8.37 -4.88 -6.91
CA VAL A 103 -7.39 -5.94 -6.62
C VAL A 103 -7.71 -6.61 -5.27
N PRO A 104 -7.31 -7.87 -5.04
CA PRO A 104 -7.42 -8.50 -3.73
C PRO A 104 -6.51 -7.81 -2.70
N GLU A 105 -7.09 -7.34 -1.57
CA GLU A 105 -6.33 -6.63 -0.54
C GLU A 105 -5.19 -7.47 0.06
N ASP A 106 -5.39 -8.79 0.17
CA ASP A 106 -4.39 -9.69 0.74
C ASP A 106 -3.13 -9.82 -0.14
N GLU A 107 -3.26 -9.70 -1.47
CA GLU A 107 -2.11 -9.59 -2.37
C GLU A 107 -1.42 -8.23 -2.24
N VAL A 108 -2.18 -7.15 -2.05
CA VAL A 108 -1.61 -5.81 -1.83
C VAL A 108 -0.78 -5.79 -0.55
N ILE A 109 -1.30 -6.32 0.56
CA ILE A 109 -0.57 -6.40 1.83
C ILE A 109 0.74 -7.17 1.64
N ARG A 110 0.71 -8.32 0.94
CA ARG A 110 1.91 -9.12 0.64
C ARG A 110 2.92 -8.34 -0.20
N ALA A 111 2.45 -7.67 -1.23
CA ALA A 111 3.27 -6.93 -2.16
C ALA A 111 3.93 -5.69 -1.52
N VAL A 112 3.20 -4.96 -0.68
CA VAL A 112 3.76 -3.85 0.10
C VAL A 112 4.86 -4.37 1.04
N LYS A 113 4.60 -5.50 1.71
CA LYS A 113 5.57 -6.12 2.63
C LYS A 113 6.83 -6.62 1.92
N SER A 114 6.70 -7.17 0.71
CA SER A 114 7.84 -7.63 -0.10
C SER A 114 8.57 -6.48 -0.79
N GLY A 115 8.02 -5.26 -0.76
CA GLY A 115 8.58 -4.12 -1.48
C GLY A 115 8.39 -4.22 -2.98
N ALA A 116 7.27 -4.80 -3.43
CA ALA A 116 6.87 -4.91 -4.81
C ALA A 116 6.82 -3.56 -5.52
N ARG A 117 6.94 -3.61 -6.85
CA ARG A 117 6.87 -2.43 -7.71
C ARG A 117 5.48 -2.25 -8.30
N LEU A 118 5.19 -1.04 -8.73
CA LEU A 118 4.02 -0.71 -9.53
C LEU A 118 4.45 0.05 -10.77
N ALA A 119 3.81 -0.23 -11.89
CA ALA A 119 4.06 0.39 -13.19
C ALA A 119 2.74 0.77 -13.87
N LEU A 120 2.63 2.02 -14.30
CA LEU A 120 1.53 2.55 -15.12
C LEU A 120 2.00 2.69 -16.56
N HIS A 121 1.21 2.14 -17.48
CA HIS A 121 1.49 2.08 -18.90
C HIS A 121 0.38 2.77 -19.70
N LYS A 122 0.72 3.40 -20.82
CA LYS A 122 -0.31 3.86 -21.78
C LYS A 122 -0.92 2.68 -22.53
N SER A 123 -0.10 1.68 -22.83
CA SER A 123 -0.46 0.44 -23.52
C SER A 123 0.47 -0.70 -23.09
N ARG A 124 0.07 -1.96 -23.31
CA ARG A 124 0.91 -3.13 -22.97
C ARG A 124 2.19 -3.23 -23.84
N THR A 125 2.23 -2.55 -24.97
CA THR A 125 3.37 -2.53 -25.89
C THR A 125 4.39 -1.44 -25.57
N GLU A 126 4.04 -0.51 -24.68
CA GLU A 126 4.91 0.60 -24.28
C GLU A 126 5.51 0.37 -22.89
N PRO A 127 6.74 0.84 -22.65
CA PRO A 127 7.28 0.96 -21.31
C PRO A 127 6.37 1.80 -20.40
N SER A 128 6.51 1.59 -19.09
CA SER A 128 5.79 2.39 -18.11
C SER A 128 6.21 3.85 -18.19
N TYR A 129 5.24 4.74 -18.07
CA TYR A 129 5.48 6.19 -18.00
C TYR A 129 5.52 6.69 -16.55
N ARG A 130 4.99 5.90 -15.61
CA ARG A 130 5.16 6.08 -14.16
C ARG A 130 5.39 4.74 -13.49
N GLN A 131 6.33 4.69 -12.58
CA GLN A 131 6.68 3.48 -11.88
C GLN A 131 7.34 3.77 -10.55
N GLY A 132 7.42 2.75 -9.70
CA GLY A 132 8.10 2.90 -8.43
C GLY A 132 7.89 1.73 -7.49
N LYS A 133 8.36 1.91 -6.25
CA LYS A 133 8.14 0.95 -5.16
C LYS A 133 6.83 1.27 -4.45
N ILE A 134 6.00 0.26 -4.20
CA ILE A 134 4.78 0.42 -3.42
C ILE A 134 5.13 0.61 -1.94
N LEU A 135 4.56 1.65 -1.34
CA LEU A 135 4.82 2.02 0.05
C LEU A 135 3.64 1.74 0.96
N ASP A 136 2.45 2.06 0.45
CA ASP A 136 1.21 1.92 1.17
C ASP A 136 0.03 1.88 0.20
N TYR A 137 -1.19 1.74 0.74
CA TYR A 137 -2.41 1.74 -0.05
C TYR A 137 -3.58 2.34 0.75
N ARG A 138 -4.61 2.79 0.06
CA ARG A 138 -5.88 3.16 0.68
C ARG A 138 -7.04 2.49 -0.04
N ILE A 139 -8.07 2.15 0.73
CA ILE A 139 -9.31 1.57 0.21
C ILE A 139 -10.26 2.72 -0.13
N SER A 140 -10.78 2.75 -1.35
CA SER A 140 -11.79 3.73 -1.74
C SER A 140 -13.08 3.49 -0.96
N PRO A 141 -13.67 4.53 -0.33
CA PRO A 141 -14.83 4.40 0.55
C PRO A 141 -16.08 3.82 -0.15
N GLU A 142 -16.19 3.96 -1.47
CA GLU A 142 -17.35 3.43 -2.24
C GLU A 142 -17.42 1.89 -2.27
N ASP A 143 -16.33 1.16 -2.00
CA ASP A 143 -16.28 -0.31 -2.12
C ASP A 143 -16.05 -1.07 -0.81
N ALA A 144 -16.09 -0.39 0.35
CA ALA A 144 -15.89 -1.02 1.66
C ALA A 144 -16.89 -2.17 1.99
N GLY A 145 -17.96 -2.34 1.19
CA GLY A 145 -18.95 -3.41 1.32
C GLY A 145 -18.71 -4.68 0.49
N LYS A 146 -17.76 -4.70 -0.47
CA LYS A 146 -17.56 -5.86 -1.38
C LYS A 146 -16.34 -6.71 -0.95
N LYS A 147 -16.63 -7.86 -0.34
CA LYS A 147 -15.67 -8.74 0.38
C LYS A 147 -14.47 -9.33 -0.38
N ARG A 148 -14.31 -9.13 -1.70
CA ARG A 148 -13.22 -9.79 -2.46
C ARG A 148 -12.47 -8.89 -3.44
N ASN A 149 -13.10 -7.81 -3.88
CA ASN A 149 -12.61 -6.93 -4.93
C ASN A 149 -12.89 -5.52 -4.46
N VAL A 150 -11.90 -4.91 -3.81
CA VAL A 150 -11.98 -3.55 -3.28
C VAL A 150 -11.20 -2.61 -4.17
N GLY A 151 -11.68 -1.38 -4.26
CA GLY A 151 -10.95 -0.28 -4.84
C GLY A 151 -9.72 0.08 -4.07
N ILE A 152 -8.54 -0.15 -4.63
CA ILE A 152 -7.26 0.19 -4.03
C ILE A 152 -6.59 1.31 -4.81
N GLU A 153 -6.14 2.32 -4.09
CA GLU A 153 -5.20 3.31 -4.60
C GLU A 153 -3.86 3.09 -3.91
N PHE A 154 -2.78 3.00 -4.69
CA PHE A 154 -1.44 2.71 -4.20
C PHE A 154 -0.65 3.99 -4.02
N LEU A 155 0.05 4.11 -2.89
CA LEU A 155 1.11 5.11 -2.73
C LEU A 155 2.42 4.52 -3.21
N VAL A 156 3.06 5.22 -4.14
CA VAL A 156 4.26 4.74 -4.82
C VAL A 156 5.39 5.76 -4.66
N ALA A 157 6.58 5.29 -4.25
CA ALA A 157 7.82 6.05 -4.39
C ALA A 157 8.28 5.97 -5.84
N ALA A 158 8.12 7.08 -6.57
CA ALA A 158 8.49 7.19 -7.97
C ALA A 158 9.99 6.89 -8.18
N ASP A 159 10.29 6.21 -9.27
CA ASP A 159 11.65 6.04 -9.78
C ASP A 159 11.68 6.28 -11.30
N ASP A 160 12.85 6.60 -11.84
CA ASP A 160 13.02 6.95 -13.26
C ASP A 160 13.27 5.71 -14.15
N ALA A 161 13.28 4.51 -13.57
CA ALA A 161 13.63 3.27 -14.27
C ALA A 161 12.38 2.61 -14.87
N ALA A 162 11.97 3.11 -16.04
CA ALA A 162 10.83 2.61 -16.80
C ALA A 162 10.86 1.08 -16.94
N LEU A 163 9.71 0.47 -16.69
CA LEU A 163 9.52 -0.97 -16.71
C LEU A 163 8.84 -1.39 -18.01
N ALA A 164 9.37 -2.43 -18.66
CA ALA A 164 8.62 -3.11 -19.70
C ALA A 164 7.38 -3.79 -19.09
N TRP A 165 6.29 -3.90 -19.85
CA TRP A 165 5.10 -4.63 -19.41
C TRP A 165 5.48 -6.06 -19.01
N SER A 166 5.03 -6.50 -17.83
CA SER A 166 5.23 -7.87 -17.40
C SER A 166 4.06 -8.37 -16.54
N GLY A 167 3.79 -9.66 -16.58
CA GLY A 167 2.73 -10.30 -15.79
C GLY A 167 1.57 -10.84 -16.62
N GLU A 168 0.87 -11.82 -16.03
CA GLU A 168 -0.29 -12.49 -16.63
C GLU A 168 -1.59 -11.81 -16.13
N GLY A 169 -2.56 -11.60 -17.02
CA GLY A 169 -3.85 -10.96 -16.69
C GLY A 169 -4.64 -10.47 -17.90
N ALA A 170 -5.95 -10.25 -17.71
CA ALA A 170 -6.88 -9.76 -18.74
C ALA A 170 -6.90 -8.23 -18.83
N ASP A 171 -7.08 -7.71 -20.05
CA ASP A 171 -7.29 -6.30 -20.41
C ASP A 171 -6.30 -5.29 -19.83
N GLU A 172 -6.60 -4.66 -18.69
CA GLU A 172 -5.87 -3.49 -18.18
C GLU A 172 -4.86 -3.81 -17.06
N LYS A 173 -4.73 -5.08 -16.63
CA LYS A 173 -3.91 -5.46 -15.46
C LYS A 173 -3.01 -6.66 -15.74
N GLY A 174 -1.80 -6.64 -15.19
CA GLY A 174 -0.85 -7.75 -15.18
C GLY A 174 -0.17 -7.87 -13.82
N TYR A 175 -0.02 -9.10 -13.32
CA TYR A 175 0.69 -9.40 -12.08
C TYR A 175 1.89 -10.31 -12.38
N ARG A 176 3.05 -10.00 -11.82
CA ARG A 176 4.26 -10.82 -11.92
C ARG A 176 4.73 -11.34 -10.58
#